data_AF-A0A521I1Z9-F1
#
_entry.id   AF-A0A521I1Z9-F1
#
_cell.length_a   1.000
_cell.length_b   1.000
_cell.length_c   1.000
_cell.angle_alpha   90.00
_cell.angle_beta   90.00
_cell.angle_gamma   90.00
#
_symmetry.space_group_name_H-M   'P 1'
#
loop_
_entity.id
_entity.type
_entity.pdbx_description
1 polymer ?
#
loop_
_entity_poly.entity_id
_entity_poly.type
_entity_poly.pdbx_seq_one_letter_code
_entity_poly.pdbx_strand_id
1 'polypeptide(L)'
;MNQKPILFERTFERELASGQAKRDDLVEWWRMVQVGDIMSTPALCIDHQSTLPEALELMKKHGVRRMPVLKDRELVGIITLGDVRGGLPSEVTSLNRSELSFLMEQVQVARVMRHPVITVQPQTKLADAARLMLEYRISGLPVLSADGLVIGLVTESDIFRLLIDMLDPKGET
;
A
#
# COMPACT_ATOMS: atom_id res chain seq x y z
N MET A 1 13.97 9.88 -12.67
CA MET A 1 13.80 9.74 -14.12
C MET A 1 12.41 10.22 -14.48
N ASN A 2 12.31 11.29 -15.27
CA ASN A 2 11.05 11.90 -15.70
C ASN A 2 10.24 10.90 -16.54
N GLN A 3 9.10 10.43 -16.03
CA GLN A 3 8.08 9.85 -16.89
C GLN A 3 7.48 10.98 -17.74
N LYS A 4 7.55 10.83 -19.07
CA LYS A 4 6.86 11.71 -20.01
C LYS A 4 5.36 11.53 -19.80
N PRO A 5 4.57 12.61 -19.66
CA PRO A 5 3.12 12.48 -19.63
C PRO A 5 2.64 12.02 -21.01
N ILE A 6 1.77 11.02 -21.00
CA ILE A 6 1.13 10.49 -22.20
C ILE A 6 0.22 11.60 -22.74
N LEU A 7 0.25 11.87 -24.04
CA LEU A 7 -0.46 13.00 -24.67
C LEU A 7 -1.99 13.01 -24.37
N PHE A 8 -2.55 11.86 -23.98
CA PHE A 8 -3.93 11.68 -23.53
C PHE A 8 -4.19 12.20 -22.09
N GLU A 9 -3.24 12.04 -21.16
CA GLU A 9 -3.35 12.51 -19.76
C GLU A 9 -3.53 14.02 -19.70
N ARG A 10 -2.72 14.79 -20.41
CA ARG A 10 -2.78 16.27 -20.33
C ARG A 10 -4.08 16.88 -20.87
N THR A 11 -4.73 16.19 -21.81
CA THR A 11 -5.98 16.66 -22.41
C THR A 11 -7.15 16.30 -21.50
N PHE A 12 -7.14 15.08 -20.98
CA PHE A 12 -8.16 14.60 -20.06
C PHE A 12 -8.08 15.25 -18.66
N GLU A 13 -6.88 15.47 -18.13
CA GLU A 13 -6.64 16.24 -16.90
C GLU A 13 -7.17 17.68 -17.01
N ARG A 14 -7.07 18.30 -18.19
CA ARG A 14 -7.67 19.62 -18.45
C ARG A 14 -9.18 19.57 -18.51
N GLU A 15 -9.78 18.52 -19.08
CA GLU A 15 -11.23 18.33 -19.13
C GLU A 15 -11.84 17.95 -17.77
N LEU A 16 -11.10 17.18 -16.97
CA LEU A 16 -11.39 16.92 -15.55
C LEU A 16 -11.36 18.22 -14.75
N ALA A 17 -10.27 18.99 -14.85
CA ALA A 17 -10.11 20.26 -14.15
C ALA A 17 -11.13 21.33 -14.60
N SER A 18 -11.62 21.26 -15.84
CA SER A 18 -12.67 22.15 -16.35
C SER A 18 -14.09 21.71 -15.99
N GLY A 19 -14.27 20.52 -15.39
CA GLY A 19 -15.57 19.94 -15.05
C GLY A 19 -16.40 19.53 -16.27
N GLN A 20 -15.76 19.36 -17.44
CA GLN A 20 -16.43 19.05 -18.71
C GLN A 20 -16.32 17.58 -19.12
N ALA A 21 -15.53 16.77 -18.42
CA ALA A 21 -15.41 15.33 -18.68
C ALA A 21 -16.77 14.63 -18.56
N LYS A 22 -17.17 13.86 -19.59
CA LYS A 22 -18.40 13.07 -19.52
C LYS A 22 -18.14 11.80 -18.71
N ARG A 23 -19.22 11.20 -18.19
CA ARG A 23 -19.16 9.93 -17.44
C ARG A 23 -18.43 8.82 -18.20
N ASP A 24 -18.67 8.71 -19.49
CA ASP A 24 -18.05 7.66 -20.33
C ASP A 24 -16.54 7.85 -20.45
N ASP A 25 -16.07 9.11 -20.50
CA ASP A 25 -14.64 9.43 -20.58
C ASP A 25 -13.91 9.06 -19.27
N LEU A 26 -14.57 9.26 -18.12
CA LEU A 26 -14.05 8.86 -16.80
C LEU A 26 -13.89 7.34 -16.66
N VAL A 27 -14.87 6.59 -17.18
CA VAL A 27 -14.83 5.12 -17.15
C VAL A 27 -13.69 4.60 -18.02
N GLU A 28 -13.53 5.12 -19.23
CA GLU A 28 -12.43 4.70 -20.12
C GLU A 28 -11.07 5.09 -19.57
N TRP A 29 -10.94 6.29 -18.99
CA TRP A 29 -9.72 6.68 -18.29
C TRP A 29 -9.39 5.73 -17.14
N TRP A 30 -10.37 5.43 -16.28
CA TRP A 30 -10.19 4.53 -15.14
C TRP A 30 -9.69 3.14 -15.55
N ARG A 31 -10.14 2.64 -16.72
CA ARG A 31 -9.68 1.37 -17.29
C ARG A 31 -8.23 1.41 -17.75
N MET A 32 -7.71 2.58 -18.06
CA MET A 32 -6.34 2.76 -18.53
C MET A 32 -5.34 2.91 -17.39
N VAL A 33 -5.74 3.50 -16.25
CA VAL A 33 -4.88 3.71 -15.07
C VAL A 33 -4.22 2.40 -14.65
N GLN A 34 -2.92 2.47 -14.42
CA GLN A 34 -2.10 1.37 -13.95
C GLN A 34 -1.67 1.61 -12.51
N VAL A 35 -1.33 0.53 -11.81
CA VAL A 35 -0.85 0.58 -10.43
C VAL A 35 0.37 1.51 -10.28
N GLY A 36 1.27 1.48 -11.27
CA GLY A 36 2.48 2.30 -11.29
C GLY A 36 2.21 3.81 -11.26
N ASP A 37 1.04 4.26 -11.72
CA ASP A 37 0.68 5.68 -11.78
C ASP A 37 0.36 6.26 -10.40
N ILE A 38 -0.05 5.40 -9.45
CA ILE A 38 -0.52 5.84 -8.12
C ILE A 38 0.18 5.18 -6.92
N MET A 39 0.98 4.15 -7.15
CA MET A 39 1.63 3.43 -6.06
C MET A 39 2.58 4.34 -5.27
N SER A 40 2.70 4.09 -3.97
CA SER A 40 3.76 4.71 -3.17
C SER A 40 5.10 4.06 -3.51
N THR A 41 6.10 4.87 -3.85
CA THR A 41 7.45 4.42 -4.19
C THR A 41 8.53 5.36 -3.63
N PRO A 42 9.66 4.85 -3.09
CA PRO A 42 9.95 3.44 -2.86
C PRO A 42 9.10 2.86 -1.72
N ALA A 43 8.80 1.56 -1.78
CA ALA A 43 8.08 0.89 -0.69
C ALA A 43 8.94 0.88 0.59
N LEU A 44 8.34 1.27 1.72
CA LEU A 44 8.97 1.05 3.03
C LEU A 44 8.86 -0.44 3.37
N CYS A 45 9.99 -1.13 3.32
CA CYS A 45 10.10 -2.55 3.63
C CYS A 45 10.76 -2.79 4.98
N ILE A 46 10.55 -3.96 5.56
CA ILE A 46 11.18 -4.40 6.81
C ILE A 46 11.81 -5.77 6.64
N ASP A 47 12.90 -6.05 7.36
CA ASP A 47 13.52 -7.37 7.36
C ASP A 47 12.68 -8.38 8.17
N HIS A 48 12.67 -9.64 7.74
CA HIS A 48 11.90 -10.69 8.41
C HIS A 48 12.37 -10.97 9.85
N GLN A 49 13.63 -10.66 10.17
CA GLN A 49 14.23 -10.84 11.49
C GLN A 49 14.02 -9.64 12.41
N SER A 50 13.56 -8.50 11.87
CA SER A 50 13.21 -7.32 12.67
C SER A 50 12.15 -7.65 13.71
N THR A 51 12.10 -6.85 14.76
CA THR A 51 11.18 -7.06 15.89
C THR A 51 9.87 -6.29 15.73
N LEU A 52 8.83 -6.66 16.48
CA LEU A 52 7.56 -5.93 16.46
C LEU A 52 7.67 -4.45 16.91
N PRO A 53 8.48 -4.10 17.94
CA PRO A 53 8.71 -2.70 18.30
C PRO A 53 9.35 -1.90 17.16
N GLU A 54 10.37 -2.44 16.49
CA GLU A 54 10.99 -1.81 15.31
C GLU A 54 9.95 -1.58 14.20
N ALA A 55 9.12 -2.59 13.92
CA ALA A 55 8.06 -2.48 12.93
C ALA A 55 7.07 -1.36 13.29
N LEU A 56 6.66 -1.29 14.56
CA LEU A 56 5.75 -0.26 15.06
C LEU A 56 6.37 1.15 14.98
N GLU A 57 7.65 1.27 15.31
CA GLU A 57 8.38 2.54 15.22
C GLU A 57 8.46 3.03 13.77
N LEU A 58 8.87 2.16 12.84
CA LEU A 58 8.92 2.48 11.42
C LEU A 58 7.54 2.88 10.87
N MET A 59 6.49 2.13 11.24
CA MET A 59 5.11 2.47 10.87
C MET A 59 4.70 3.86 11.37
N LYS A 60 4.98 4.18 12.64
CA LYS A 60 4.66 5.49 13.22
C LYS A 60 5.45 6.61 12.55
N LYS A 61 6.77 6.42 12.42
CA LYS A 61 7.70 7.41 11.85
C LYS A 61 7.34 7.80 10.42
N HIS A 62 6.93 6.82 9.62
CA HIS A 62 6.62 7.02 8.20
C HIS A 62 5.11 7.17 7.92
N GLY A 63 4.26 7.09 8.94
CA GLY A 63 2.80 7.20 8.77
C GLY A 63 2.18 6.06 7.96
N VAL A 64 2.86 4.91 7.84
CA VAL A 64 2.36 3.75 7.09
C VAL A 64 1.78 2.72 8.04
N ARG A 65 0.78 1.97 7.56
CA ARG A 65 0.08 0.96 8.37
C ARG A 65 0.38 -0.48 7.96
N ARG A 66 1.27 -0.65 6.97
CA ARG A 66 1.71 -1.94 6.46
C ARG A 66 3.05 -1.80 5.76
N MET A 67 3.83 -2.87 5.77
CA MET A 67 5.14 -2.94 5.14
C MET A 67 5.32 -4.32 4.50
N PRO A 68 5.83 -4.40 3.25
CA PRO A 68 6.38 -5.63 2.72
C PRO A 68 7.53 -6.13 3.59
N VAL A 69 7.59 -7.45 3.81
CA VAL A 69 8.63 -8.10 4.61
C VAL A 69 9.60 -8.81 3.67
N LEU A 70 10.89 -8.54 3.83
CA LEU A 70 11.93 -9.07 2.96
C LEU A 70 12.84 -10.08 3.69
N LYS A 71 13.33 -11.07 2.94
CA LYS A 71 14.50 -11.89 3.29
C LYS A 71 15.49 -11.81 2.15
N ASP A 72 16.69 -11.30 2.40
CA ASP A 72 17.74 -11.21 1.37
C ASP A 72 17.25 -10.53 0.06
N ARG A 73 16.35 -9.55 0.18
CA ARG A 73 15.61 -8.80 -0.88
C ARG A 73 14.40 -9.50 -1.50
N GLU A 74 14.16 -10.77 -1.19
CA GLU A 74 12.98 -11.48 -1.64
C GLU A 74 11.77 -11.13 -0.76
N LEU A 75 10.62 -10.89 -1.39
CA LEU A 75 9.37 -10.68 -0.68
C LEU A 75 8.90 -12.00 -0.06
N VAL A 76 8.90 -12.08 1.27
CA VAL A 76 8.48 -13.29 2.01
C VAL A 76 7.18 -13.10 2.78
N GLY A 77 6.71 -11.87 2.94
CA GLY A 77 5.50 -11.60 3.71
C GLY A 77 5.03 -10.16 3.62
N ILE A 78 3.92 -9.89 4.29
CA ILE A 78 3.44 -8.52 4.57
C ILE A 78 3.07 -8.45 6.05
N ILE A 79 3.44 -7.35 6.71
CA ILE A 79 3.04 -7.08 8.08
C ILE A 79 2.20 -5.82 8.15
N THR A 80 1.09 -5.87 8.88
CA THR A 80 0.21 -4.71 9.11
C THR A 80 0.28 -4.26 10.56
N LEU A 81 -0.13 -3.02 10.83
CA LEU A 81 -0.29 -2.51 12.19
C LEU A 81 -1.27 -3.35 13.01
N GLY A 82 -2.24 -4.01 12.36
CA GLY A 82 -3.15 -4.96 12.98
C GLY A 82 -2.43 -6.21 13.46
N ASP A 83 -1.52 -6.77 12.65
CA ASP A 83 -0.74 -7.96 13.01
C ASP A 83 0.26 -7.63 14.15
N VAL A 84 0.88 -6.45 14.12
CA VAL A 84 1.75 -5.97 15.21
C VAL A 84 1.00 -5.86 16.55
N ARG A 85 -0.27 -5.41 16.51
CA ARG A 85 -1.12 -5.32 17.71
C ARG A 85 -1.71 -6.66 18.12
N GLY A 86 -2.01 -7.53 17.16
CA GLY A 86 -2.60 -8.86 17.37
C GLY A 86 -1.58 -9.94 17.75
N GLY A 87 -0.29 -9.71 17.50
CA GLY A 87 0.82 -10.53 17.99
C GLY A 87 1.02 -10.46 19.51
N LEU A 88 0.18 -9.70 20.22
CA LEU A 88 0.14 -9.62 21.67
C LEU A 88 -0.72 -10.76 22.24
N PRO A 89 -0.34 -11.41 23.35
CA PRO A 89 -1.20 -12.37 24.04
C PRO A 89 -2.56 -11.74 24.41
N SER A 90 -3.66 -12.47 24.28
CA SER A 90 -5.03 -11.97 24.51
C SER A 90 -5.35 -11.47 25.94
N GLU A 91 -4.39 -11.48 26.87
CA GLU A 91 -4.51 -10.94 28.23
C GLU A 91 -4.28 -9.42 28.31
N VAL A 92 -4.30 -8.73 27.16
CA VAL A 92 -4.04 -7.29 27.04
C VAL A 92 -5.26 -6.48 27.44
N THR A 93 -5.52 -6.43 28.74
CA THR A 93 -6.19 -5.27 29.37
C THR A 93 -5.43 -4.75 30.59
N SER A 94 -4.29 -5.34 30.97
CA SER A 94 -3.71 -5.07 32.29
C SER A 94 -2.17 -4.96 32.37
N LEU A 95 -1.46 -4.89 31.25
CA LEU A 95 0.00 -4.67 31.26
C LEU A 95 0.35 -3.21 30.95
N ASN A 96 1.34 -2.68 31.66
CA ASN A 96 1.93 -1.37 31.39
C ASN A 96 2.64 -1.38 30.01
N ARG A 97 2.68 -0.24 29.30
CA ARG A 97 3.40 -0.08 28.02
C ARG A 97 4.84 -0.62 28.08
N SER A 98 5.50 -0.49 29.24
CA SER A 98 6.88 -0.93 29.43
C SER A 98 7.05 -2.46 29.44
N GLU A 99 6.12 -3.19 30.05
CA GLU A 99 6.16 -4.67 30.10
C GLU A 99 5.82 -5.29 28.75
N LEU A 100 4.88 -4.67 28.02
CA LEU A 100 4.58 -5.04 26.63
C LEU A 100 5.79 -4.83 25.72
N SER A 101 6.51 -3.71 25.88
CA SER A 101 7.72 -3.44 25.09
C SER A 101 8.76 -4.56 25.25
N PHE A 102 9.03 -4.98 26.49
CA PHE A 102 10.01 -6.02 26.79
C PHE A 102 9.64 -7.39 26.21
N LEU A 103 8.37 -7.80 26.28
CA LEU A 103 7.91 -9.07 25.70
C LEU A 103 7.93 -9.06 24.16
N MET A 104 7.73 -7.88 23.56
CA MET A 104 7.74 -7.68 22.12
C MET A 104 9.16 -7.65 21.52
N GLU A 105 10.19 -7.33 22.31
CA GLU A 105 11.59 -7.26 21.85
C GLU A 105 12.09 -8.58 21.25
N GLN A 106 11.49 -9.72 21.60
CA GLN A 106 11.90 -11.03 21.08
C GLN A 106 11.01 -11.60 19.99
N VAL A 107 9.89 -10.94 19.66
CA VAL A 107 9.00 -11.44 18.60
C VAL A 107 9.42 -10.86 17.26
N GLN A 108 9.93 -11.74 16.39
CA GLN A 108 10.30 -11.38 15.03
C GLN A 108 9.07 -11.20 14.13
N VAL A 109 9.17 -10.28 13.19
CA VAL A 109 8.18 -10.02 12.14
C VAL A 109 7.80 -11.31 11.40
N ALA A 110 8.76 -12.17 11.09
CA ALA A 110 8.52 -13.45 10.42
C ALA A 110 7.50 -14.36 11.12
N ARG A 111 7.32 -14.22 12.44
CA ARG A 111 6.39 -15.04 13.23
C ARG A 111 4.93 -14.59 13.12
N VAL A 112 4.69 -13.33 12.78
CA VAL A 112 3.33 -12.73 12.76
C VAL A 112 2.93 -12.19 11.40
N MET A 113 3.86 -12.03 10.47
CA MET A 113 3.58 -11.58 9.11
C MET A 113 2.59 -12.52 8.42
N ARG A 114 1.83 -11.99 7.47
CA ARG A 114 0.97 -12.79 6.62
C ARG A 114 1.72 -13.28 5.39
N HIS A 115 1.46 -14.53 5.04
CA HIS A 115 1.91 -15.18 3.82
C HIS A 115 0.85 -16.24 3.40
N PRO A 116 0.69 -16.55 2.11
CA PRO A 116 1.36 -15.98 0.94
C PRO A 116 0.92 -14.53 0.64
N VAL A 117 1.77 -13.78 -0.04
CA VAL A 117 1.52 -12.37 -0.38
C VAL A 117 1.00 -12.26 -1.81
N ILE A 118 -0.13 -11.59 -1.99
CA ILE A 118 -0.66 -11.26 -3.31
C ILE A 118 0.03 -9.99 -3.78
N THR A 119 0.55 -10.03 -5.01
CA THR A 119 1.36 -8.95 -5.58
C THR A 119 0.83 -8.56 -6.95
N VAL A 120 1.27 -7.40 -7.41
CA VAL A 120 0.96 -6.85 -8.75
C VAL A 120 2.22 -6.28 -9.37
N GLN A 121 2.17 -5.97 -10.67
CA GLN A 121 3.22 -5.25 -11.38
C GLN A 121 2.80 -3.80 -11.63
N PRO A 122 3.72 -2.86 -11.92
CA PRO A 122 3.37 -1.48 -12.19
C PRO A 122 2.39 -1.33 -13.36
N GLN A 123 2.44 -2.25 -14.33
CA GLN A 123 1.57 -2.22 -15.51
C GLN A 123 0.19 -2.84 -15.26
N THR A 124 -0.02 -3.51 -14.12
CA THR A 124 -1.33 -4.06 -13.73
C THR A 124 -2.37 -2.93 -13.71
N LYS A 125 -3.54 -3.17 -14.30
CA LYS A 125 -4.61 -2.16 -14.29
C LYS A 125 -5.10 -1.93 -12.87
N LEU A 126 -5.41 -0.67 -12.56
CA LEU A 126 -5.89 -0.30 -11.24
C LEU A 126 -7.17 -1.06 -10.86
N ALA A 127 -8.07 -1.24 -11.83
CA ALA A 127 -9.30 -1.99 -11.65
C ALA A 127 -9.04 -3.47 -11.26
N ASP A 128 -8.00 -4.09 -11.82
CA ASP A 128 -7.63 -5.47 -11.49
C ASP A 128 -7.02 -5.55 -10.08
N ALA A 129 -6.17 -4.61 -9.71
CA ALA A 129 -5.64 -4.50 -8.35
C ALA A 129 -6.77 -4.30 -7.31
N ALA A 130 -7.75 -3.45 -7.60
CA ALA A 130 -8.92 -3.26 -6.74
C ALA A 130 -9.77 -4.53 -6.60
N ARG A 131 -9.94 -5.30 -7.68
CA ARG A 131 -10.63 -6.60 -7.63
C ARG A 131 -9.90 -7.59 -6.75
N LEU A 132 -8.57 -7.69 -6.86
CA LEU A 132 -7.76 -8.53 -5.97
C LEU A 132 -7.93 -8.11 -4.51
N MET A 133 -7.93 -6.81 -4.21
CA MET A 133 -8.16 -6.32 -2.85
C MET A 133 -9.51 -6.79 -2.28
N LEU A 134 -10.58 -6.68 -3.07
CA LEU A 134 -11.93 -7.11 -2.67
C LEU A 134 -12.04 -8.64 -2.53
N GLU A 135 -11.54 -9.39 -3.51
CA GLU A 135 -11.63 -10.85 -3.57
C GLU A 135 -10.91 -11.49 -2.38
N TYR A 136 -9.69 -11.04 -2.11
CA TYR A 136 -8.85 -11.59 -1.06
C TYR A 136 -9.01 -10.87 0.29
N ARG A 137 -9.89 -9.86 0.36
CA ARG A 137 -10.16 -9.04 1.54
C ARG A 137 -8.88 -8.44 2.14
N ILE A 138 -8.01 -7.94 1.27
CA ILE A 138 -6.76 -7.28 1.61
C ILE A 138 -6.83 -5.84 1.14
N SER A 139 -6.27 -4.93 1.92
CA SER A 139 -6.38 -3.49 1.62
C SER A 139 -5.18 -2.92 0.89
N GLY A 140 -4.17 -3.73 0.56
CA GLY A 140 -2.99 -3.30 -0.16
C GLY A 140 -2.14 -4.44 -0.70
N LEU A 141 -1.37 -4.12 -1.73
CA LEU A 141 -0.64 -5.05 -2.59
C LEU A 141 0.78 -4.52 -2.78
N PRO A 142 1.82 -5.29 -2.44
CA PRO A 142 3.19 -4.98 -2.86
C PRO A 142 3.29 -5.02 -4.39
N VAL A 143 4.04 -4.07 -4.94
CA VAL A 143 4.29 -3.96 -6.37
C VAL A 143 5.70 -4.46 -6.66
N LEU A 144 5.80 -5.47 -7.51
CA LEU A 144 7.05 -6.09 -7.91
C LEU A 144 7.50 -5.59 -9.29
N SER A 145 8.81 -5.37 -9.46
CA SER A 145 9.41 -5.20 -10.78
C SER A 145 9.36 -6.51 -11.59
N ALA A 146 9.73 -6.43 -12.87
CA ALA A 146 9.91 -7.62 -13.71
C ALA A 146 10.96 -8.59 -13.13
N ASP A 147 11.94 -8.08 -12.38
CA ASP A 147 13.00 -8.87 -11.73
C ASP A 147 12.59 -9.41 -10.35
N GLY A 148 11.33 -9.24 -9.95
CA GLY A 148 10.80 -9.75 -8.67
C GLY A 148 11.14 -8.89 -7.45
N LEU A 149 11.70 -7.69 -7.63
CA LEU A 149 12.04 -6.79 -6.52
C LEU A 149 10.83 -5.95 -6.12
N VAL A 150 10.64 -5.72 -4.81
CA VAL A 150 9.62 -4.79 -4.32
C VAL A 150 10.02 -3.35 -4.65
N ILE A 151 9.22 -2.69 -5.47
CA ILE A 151 9.46 -1.31 -5.93
C ILE A 151 8.42 -0.31 -5.42
N GLY A 152 7.27 -0.81 -4.96
CA GLY A 152 6.18 0.02 -4.48
C GLY A 152 5.15 -0.75 -3.66
N LEU A 153 4.18 -0.01 -3.15
CA LEU A 153 3.02 -0.52 -2.46
C LEU A 153 1.80 0.29 -2.94
N VAL A 154 0.74 -0.40 -3.32
CA VAL A 154 -0.56 0.23 -3.62
C VAL A 154 -1.59 -0.21 -2.60
N THR A 155 -2.43 0.70 -2.15
CA THR A 155 -3.43 0.51 -1.11
C THR A 155 -4.78 1.05 -1.54
N GLU A 156 -5.86 0.60 -0.90
CA GLU A 156 -7.19 1.19 -1.05
C GLU A 156 -7.18 2.70 -0.81
N SER A 157 -6.34 3.21 0.11
CA SER A 157 -6.22 4.65 0.35
C SER A 157 -5.62 5.40 -0.83
N ASP A 158 -4.74 4.78 -1.62
CA ASP A 158 -4.24 5.39 -2.86
C ASP A 158 -5.36 5.44 -3.91
N ILE A 159 -6.17 4.39 -4.00
CA ILE A 159 -7.35 4.33 -4.88
C ILE A 159 -8.37 5.42 -4.49
N PHE A 160 -8.66 5.57 -3.19
CA PHE A 160 -9.59 6.59 -2.70
C PHE A 160 -9.06 8.00 -2.92
N ARG A 161 -7.75 8.25 -2.75
CA ARG A 161 -7.14 9.54 -3.07
C ARG A 161 -7.33 9.89 -4.54
N LEU A 162 -7.04 8.95 -5.45
CA LEU A 162 -7.29 9.13 -6.88
C LEU A 162 -8.76 9.45 -7.19
N LEU A 163 -9.70 8.75 -6.53
CA LEU A 163 -11.13 8.98 -6.71
C LEU A 163 -11.55 10.37 -6.21
N ILE A 164 -11.01 10.82 -5.07
CA ILE A 164 -11.30 12.16 -4.53
C ILE A 164 -10.74 13.22 -5.47
N ASP A 165 -9.49 13.09 -5.91
CA ASP A 165 -8.86 14.04 -6.84
C ASP A 165 -9.63 14.15 -8.17
N MET A 166 -10.26 13.06 -8.60
CA MET A 166 -11.16 13.04 -9.76
C MET A 166 -12.49 13.75 -9.50
N LEU A 167 -13.13 13.49 -8.36
CA LEU A 167 -14.47 14.00 -8.04
C LEU A 167 -14.48 15.44 -7.52
N ASP A 168 -13.39 15.88 -6.90
CA ASP A 168 -13.19 17.22 -6.37
C ASP A 168 -11.80 17.77 -6.75
N PRO A 169 -11.60 18.15 -8.02
CA PRO A 169 -10.32 18.67 -8.50
C PRO A 169 -9.93 20.04 -7.94
N LYS A 170 -10.79 20.71 -7.14
CA LYS A 170 -10.54 22.05 -6.59
C LYS A 170 -10.36 22.09 -5.07
N GLY A 171 -10.73 21.05 -4.33
CA GLY A 171 -10.47 20.95 -2.89
C GLY A 171 -10.91 22.19 -2.11
N GLU A 172 -12.08 22.76 -2.44
CA GLU A 172 -12.67 23.86 -1.68
C GLU A 172 -13.55 23.27 -0.56
N THR A 173 -12.93 23.00 0.60
CA THR A 173 -13.63 22.90 1.90
C THR A 173 -12.94 23.75 2.95
#